data_AF-A0A965P8I5-F1
#
_entry.id   AF-A0A965P8I5-F1
#
_cell.length_a   1.000
_cell.length_b   1.000
_cell.length_c   1.000
_cell.angle_alpha   90.00
_cell.angle_beta   90.00
_cell.angle_gamma   90.00
#
_symmetry.space_group_name_H-M   'P 1'
#
loop_
_entity.id
_entity.type
_entity.pdbx_description
1 polymer ?
#
loop_
_entity_poly.entity_id
_entity_poly.type
_entity_poly.pdbx_seq_one_letter_code
_entity_poly.pdbx_strand_id
1 'polypeptide(L)'
;MAREKAEIEVLHARMIVFVGCTIAVTFALTVIGFTYGLLFVSQPEKQAPNDAAFIDLLKTLSIFMTGTLSGLVAANGLKRKPAEPITTP
;
A
#
# COMPACT_ATOMS: atom_id res chain seq x y z
N MET A 1 16.61 27.33 10.25
CA MET A 1 16.46 26.86 8.86
C MET A 1 16.87 25.41 8.63
N ALA A 2 18.13 24.98 8.85
CA ALA A 2 18.54 23.59 8.57
C ALA A 2 17.88 22.53 9.48
N ARG A 3 17.77 22.81 10.79
CA ARG A 3 17.10 21.91 11.76
C ARG A 3 15.60 21.73 11.49
N GLU A 4 14.93 22.83 11.15
CA GLU A 4 13.50 22.85 10.80
C GLU A 4 13.22 22.05 9.52
N LYS A 5 14.09 22.15 8.51
CA LYS A 5 14.01 21.31 7.29
C LYS A 5 14.16 19.81 7.62
N ALA A 6 15.10 19.45 8.49
CA ALA A 6 15.29 18.06 8.91
C ALA A 6 14.07 17.53 9.70
N GLU A 7 13.45 18.37 10.53
CA GLU A 7 12.23 18.02 11.26
C GLU A 7 11.05 17.74 10.31
N ILE A 8 10.86 18.60 9.29
CA ILE A 8 9.84 18.41 8.25
C ILE A 8 10.08 17.10 7.48
N GLU A 9 11.33 16.78 7.15
CA GLU A 9 11.70 15.56 6.44
C GLU A 9 11.37 14.30 7.27
N VAL A 10 11.67 14.33 8.58
CA VAL A 10 11.33 13.25 9.51
C VAL A 10 9.81 13.10 9.65
N LEU A 11 9.07 14.20 9.76
CA LEU A 11 7.61 14.16 9.86
C LEU A 11 6.98 13.57 8.59
N HIS A 12 7.50 13.96 7.42
CA HIS A 12 7.08 13.41 6.12
C HIS A 12 7.38 11.92 6.01
N ALA A 13 8.58 11.47 6.42
CA ALA A 13 8.94 10.06 6.43
C ALA A 13 8.01 9.23 7.33
N ARG A 14 7.69 9.71 8.53
CA ARG A 14 6.74 9.04 9.44
C ARG A 14 5.34 8.93 8.84
N MET A 15 4.88 9.99 8.17
CA MET A 15 3.58 9.98 7.48
C MET A 15 3.54 8.93 6.37
N ILE A 16 4.57 8.85 5.54
CA ILE A 16 4.65 7.85 4.45
C ILE A 16 4.65 6.43 5.00
N VAL A 17 5.45 6.16 6.04
CA VAL A 17 5.51 4.83 6.66
C VAL A 17 4.15 4.43 7.26
N PHE A 18 3.46 5.36 7.91
CA PHE A 18 2.13 5.12 8.47
C PHE A 18 1.10 4.79 7.39
N VAL A 19 1.07 5.57 6.30
CA VAL A 19 0.19 5.33 5.16
C VAL A 19 0.51 4.00 4.48
N GLY A 20 1.80 3.72 4.26
CA GLY A 20 2.26 2.46 3.68
C GLY A 20 1.85 1.24 4.52
N CYS A 21 2.03 1.29 5.84
CA CYS A 21 1.57 0.23 6.74
C CYS A 21 0.05 0.05 6.70
N THR A 22 -0.72 1.14 6.73
CA THR A 22 -2.18 1.06 6.72
C THR A 22 -2.72 0.42 5.44
N ILE A 23 -2.15 0.82 4.28
CA ILE A 23 -2.51 0.24 2.98
C ILE A 23 -2.09 -1.24 2.92
N ALA A 24 -0.88 -1.59 3.38
CA ALA A 24 -0.39 -2.96 3.39
C ALA A 24 -1.25 -3.88 4.27
N VAL A 25 -1.63 -3.44 5.47
CA VAL A 25 -2.52 -4.21 6.36
C VAL A 25 -3.91 -4.37 5.75
N THR A 26 -4.47 -3.31 5.18
CA THR A 26 -5.79 -3.36 4.51
C THR A 26 -5.78 -4.32 3.33
N PHE A 27 -4.72 -4.29 2.53
CA PHE A 27 -4.54 -5.20 1.40
C PHE A 27 -4.39 -6.66 1.87
N ALA A 28 -3.56 -6.92 2.89
CA ALA A 28 -3.38 -8.26 3.44
C ALA A 28 -4.69 -8.84 3.98
N LEU A 29 -5.47 -8.04 4.73
CA LEU A 29 -6.79 -8.45 5.22
C LEU A 29 -7.76 -8.73 4.09
N THR A 30 -7.71 -7.94 3.01
CA THR A 30 -8.55 -8.16 1.82
C THR A 30 -8.20 -9.48 1.13
N VAL A 31 -6.91 -9.79 0.94
CA VAL A 31 -6.46 -11.07 0.37
C VAL A 31 -6.90 -12.24 1.24
N ILE A 32 -6.67 -12.17 2.55
CA ILE A 32 -7.09 -13.21 3.51
C ILE A 32 -8.61 -13.38 3.48
N GLY A 33 -9.37 -12.29 3.46
CA GLY A 33 -10.82 -12.30 3.39
C GLY A 33 -11.34 -12.97 2.12
N PHE A 34 -10.75 -12.69 0.96
CA PHE A 34 -11.09 -13.37 -0.30
C PHE A 34 -10.73 -14.84 -0.28
N THR A 35 -9.51 -15.20 0.15
CA THR A 35 -9.09 -16.60 0.26
C THR A 35 -10.01 -17.38 1.21
N TYR A 36 -10.37 -16.79 2.35
CA TYR A 36 -11.32 -17.38 3.28
C TYR A 36 -12.71 -17.54 2.67
N GLY A 37 -13.23 -16.49 2.01
CA GLY A 37 -14.54 -16.53 1.35
C GLY A 37 -14.62 -17.54 0.20
N LEU A 38 -13.52 -17.82 -0.49
CA LEU A 38 -13.48 -18.84 -1.54
C LEU A 38 -13.33 -20.26 -1.00
N LEU A 39 -12.60 -20.45 0.09
CA LEU A 39 -12.32 -21.78 0.65
C LEU A 39 -13.40 -22.27 1.62
N PHE A 40 -14.00 -21.38 2.39
CA PHE A 40 -14.84 -21.74 3.55
C PHE A 40 -16.27 -21.22 3.47
N VAL A 41 -16.59 -20.30 2.55
CA VAL A 41 -17.95 -19.79 2.38
C VAL A 41 -18.58 -20.40 1.14
N SER A 42 -19.73 -21.04 1.30
CA SER A 42 -20.49 -21.60 0.18
C SER A 42 -21.05 -20.48 -0.69
N GLN A 43 -20.75 -20.52 -1.99
CA GLN A 43 -21.19 -19.51 -2.96
C GLN A 43 -22.30 -20.08 -3.85
N PRO A 44 -23.35 -19.31 -4.14
CA PRO A 44 -24.37 -19.73 -5.09
C PRO A 44 -23.82 -19.70 -6.53
N GLU A 45 -24.20 -20.68 -7.37
CA GLU A 45 -23.78 -20.71 -8.78
C GLU A 45 -24.32 -19.51 -9.58
N LYS A 46 -25.51 -19.02 -9.20
CA LYS A 46 -26.07 -17.76 -9.70
C LYS A 46 -25.95 -16.68 -8.63
N GLN A 47 -25.07 -15.73 -8.89
CA GLN A 47 -24.88 -14.57 -8.03
C GLN A 47 -25.94 -13.50 -8.34
N ALA A 48 -26.43 -12.81 -7.31
CA ALA A 48 -27.34 -11.68 -7.51
C ALA A 48 -26.60 -10.53 -8.24
N PRO A 49 -27.27 -9.75 -9.12
CA PRO A 49 -26.60 -8.72 -9.93
C PRO A 49 -25.86 -7.65 -9.10
N ASN A 50 -26.40 -7.30 -7.94
CA ASN A 50 -25.78 -6.38 -6.98
C ASN A 50 -24.49 -6.97 -6.38
N ASP A 51 -24.50 -8.23 -6.00
CA ASP A 51 -23.35 -8.90 -5.37
C ASP A 51 -22.21 -9.07 -6.37
N ALA A 52 -22.54 -9.42 -7.63
CA ALA A 52 -21.55 -9.57 -8.69
C ALA A 52 -20.84 -8.23 -8.97
N ALA A 53 -21.59 -7.14 -9.08
CA ALA A 53 -21.03 -5.80 -9.27
C ALA A 53 -20.15 -5.36 -8.10
N PHE A 54 -20.56 -5.69 -6.86
CA PHE A 54 -19.77 -5.36 -5.68
C PHE A 54 -18.44 -6.13 -5.63
N ILE A 55 -18.44 -7.43 -5.98
CA ILE A 55 -17.21 -8.21 -6.06
C ILE A 55 -16.26 -7.65 -7.12
N ASP A 56 -16.79 -7.24 -8.28
CA ASP A 56 -15.96 -6.70 -9.35
C ASP A 56 -15.33 -5.35 -8.99
N LEU A 57 -16.09 -4.51 -8.26
CA LEU A 57 -15.56 -3.30 -7.64
C LEU A 57 -14.45 -3.62 -6.63
N LEU A 58 -14.66 -4.59 -5.73
CA LEU A 58 -13.65 -4.99 -4.75
C LEU A 58 -12.37 -5.52 -5.40
N LYS A 59 -12.48 -6.32 -6.48
CA LYS A 59 -11.33 -6.78 -7.27
C LYS A 59 -10.56 -5.60 -7.86
N THR A 60 -11.26 -4.65 -8.46
CA THR A 60 -10.67 -3.44 -9.03
C THR A 60 -9.93 -2.62 -7.98
N LEU A 61 -10.55 -2.38 -6.82
CA LEU A 61 -9.94 -1.67 -5.70
C LEU A 61 -8.71 -2.42 -5.17
N SER A 62 -8.73 -3.75 -5.12
CA SER A 62 -7.59 -4.57 -4.68
C SER A 62 -6.38 -4.43 -5.59
N ILE A 63 -6.59 -4.42 -6.91
CA ILE A 63 -5.54 -4.17 -7.91
C ILE A 63 -4.99 -2.75 -7.74
N PHE A 64 -5.88 -1.77 -7.58
CA PHE A 64 -5.48 -0.37 -7.37
C PHE A 64 -4.66 -0.18 -6.09
N MET A 65 -5.04 -0.83 -4.99
CA MET A 65 -4.28 -0.82 -3.73
C MET A 65 -2.88 -1.40 -3.91
N THR A 66 -2.75 -2.51 -4.64
CA THR A 66 -1.44 -3.10 -4.98
C THR A 66 -0.58 -2.12 -5.77
N GLY A 67 -1.17 -1.47 -6.78
CA GLY A 67 -0.49 -0.45 -7.58
C GLY A 67 -0.05 0.76 -6.74
N THR A 68 -0.90 1.20 -5.81
CA THR A 68 -0.60 2.32 -4.90
C THR A 68 0.56 2.00 -3.97
N LEU A 69 0.63 0.77 -3.44
CA LEU A 69 1.75 0.34 -2.60
C LEU A 69 3.07 0.30 -3.38
N SER A 70 3.05 -0.24 -4.61
CA SER A 70 4.21 -0.26 -5.50
C SER A 70 4.69 1.16 -5.84
N GLY A 71 3.75 2.07 -6.15
CA GLY A 71 4.04 3.48 -6.39
C GLY A 71 4.63 4.20 -5.17
N LEU A 72 4.08 3.96 -3.98
CA LEU A 72 4.56 4.56 -2.73
C LEU A 72 5.98 4.08 -2.39
N VAL A 73 6.30 2.80 -2.60
CA VAL A 73 7.65 2.27 -2.40
C VAL A 73 8.63 2.86 -3.44
N ALA A 74 8.26 2.91 -4.71
CA ALA A 74 9.12 3.47 -5.77
C ALA A 74 9.41 4.97 -5.55
N ALA A 75 8.40 5.75 -5.18
CA ALA A 75 8.53 7.19 -4.96
C ALA A 75 9.45 7.56 -3.78
N ASN A 76 9.58 6.66 -2.79
CA ASN A 76 10.32 6.91 -1.56
C ASN A 76 11.64 6.11 -1.46
N GLY A 77 11.77 4.98 -2.16
CA GLY A 77 12.99 4.15 -2.18
C GLY A 77 14.09 4.67 -3.12
N LEU A 78 13.74 5.38 -4.19
CA LEU A 78 14.69 5.86 -5.20
C LEU A 78 15.35 7.22 -4.89
N LYS A 79 14.93 7.91 -3.82
CA LYS A 79 15.47 9.25 -3.47
C LYS A 79 16.77 9.23 -2.66
N ARG A 80 17.34 8.06 -2.34
CA ARG A 80 18.60 8.00 -1.59
C ARG A 80 19.79 8.20 -2.54
N LYS A 81 20.17 9.46 -2.78
CA LYS A 81 21.48 9.77 -3.38
C LYS A 81 22.55 9.12 -2.47
N PRO A 82 23.47 8.30 -2.99
CA PRO A 82 24.58 7.78 -2.19
C PRO A 82 25.30 8.97 -1.56
N ALA A 83 25.50 8.94 -0.24
CA ALA A 83 26.34 9.93 0.42
C ALA A 83 27.74 9.82 -0.22
N GLU A 84 28.21 10.89 -0.85
CA GLU A 84 29.57 10.96 -1.36
C GLU A 84 30.54 10.66 -0.20
N PRO A 85 31.47 9.71 -0.37
CA PRO A 85 32.44 9.42 0.67
C PRO A 85 33.25 10.69 0.92
N ILE A 86 33.31 11.11 2.19
CA ILE A 86 34.14 12.23 2.63
C ILE A 86 35.60 11.80 2.41
N THR A 87 36.18 12.22 1.28
CA THR A 87 37.61 12.11 1.04
C THR A 87 38.28 13.35 1.65
N THR A 88 38.80 13.22 2.87
CA THR A 88 39.74 14.19 3.47
C THR A 88 41.18 13.73 3.20
N PRO A 89 42.07 14.58 2.63
CA PRO A 89 43.49 14.54 2.92
C PRO A 89 43.80 15.11 4.31
#